data_AF-A0A963GAW8-F1
#
_entry.id   AF-A0A963GAW8-F1
#
_cell.length_a   1.000
_cell.length_b   1.000
_cell.length_c   1.000
_cell.angle_alpha   90.00
_cell.angle_beta   90.00
_cell.angle_gamma   90.00
#
_symmetry.space_group_name_H-M   'P 1'
#
loop_
_entity.id
_entity.type
_entity.pdbx_description
1 polymer ?
#
loop_
_entity_poly.entity_id
_entity_poly.type
_entity_poly.pdbx_seq_one_letter_code
_entity_poly.pdbx_strand_id
1 'polypeptide(L)'
;MTEQHTERQHGTTGNCARVVMDAELTIYQAADTHARLLATLADSEALEIDLSGVEEIDSAGVQVLIHLKESARHEARTLRLVGHSRPVIEVLELVKLESFFGDPLVLPASDPTASRGDGR
;
A
#
# COMPACT_ATOMS: atom_id res chain seq x y z
N MET A 1 24.40 11.26 -30.25
CA MET A 1 24.62 10.85 -28.87
C MET A 1 23.66 11.66 -28.02
N THR A 2 22.39 11.29 -28.10
CA THR A 2 21.66 10.44 -27.12
C THR A 2 21.19 11.29 -25.95
N GLU A 3 19.91 11.43 -25.62
CA GLU A 3 18.68 10.76 -26.06
C GLU A 3 17.51 11.45 -25.31
N GLN A 4 16.31 11.49 -25.92
CA GLN A 4 14.98 11.53 -25.28
C GLN A 4 14.58 12.84 -24.56
N HIS A 5 13.72 13.73 -25.10
CA HIS A 5 12.29 13.55 -25.36
C HIS A 5 11.56 12.72 -24.30
N THR A 6 11.05 13.36 -23.24
CA THR A 6 9.64 13.17 -22.85
C THR A 6 9.06 14.49 -22.37
N GLU A 7 8.27 15.07 -23.26
CA GLU A 7 7.18 15.96 -22.92
C GLU A 7 6.25 15.24 -21.94
N ARG A 8 5.99 15.81 -20.75
CA ARG A 8 4.86 15.40 -19.91
C ARG A 8 4.18 16.63 -19.33
N GLN A 9 3.18 17.07 -20.09
CA GLN A 9 2.03 17.83 -19.63
C GLN A 9 1.43 17.16 -18.39
N HIS A 10 1.09 17.91 -17.34
CA HIS A 10 -0.11 17.68 -16.53
C HIS A 10 -0.56 19.00 -15.90
N GLY A 11 -1.80 19.38 -16.21
CA GLY A 11 -2.47 20.55 -15.66
C GLY A 11 -2.75 20.42 -14.16
N THR A 12 -3.00 21.57 -13.54
CA THR A 12 -3.39 21.81 -12.15
C THR A 12 -4.08 20.65 -11.43
N THR A 13 -3.58 20.21 -10.26
CA THR A 13 -4.31 20.00 -8.96
C THR A 13 -3.58 19.02 -8.03
N GLY A 14 -2.89 19.53 -6.99
CA GLY A 14 -2.34 18.78 -5.84
C GLY A 14 -1.08 17.93 -6.10
N ASN A 15 -0.02 18.09 -5.30
CA ASN A 15 1.21 17.31 -5.45
C ASN A 15 0.99 15.85 -5.00
N CYS A 16 0.55 14.97 -5.89
CA CYS A 16 0.30 13.55 -5.63
C CYS A 16 1.40 12.68 -6.25
N ALA A 17 2.23 12.06 -5.40
CA ALA A 17 3.24 11.10 -5.83
C ALA A 17 2.68 9.68 -5.82
N ARG A 18 3.10 8.84 -6.77
CA ARG A 18 2.77 7.41 -6.80
C ARG A 18 4.05 6.59 -6.82
N VAL A 19 4.12 5.59 -5.93
CA VAL A 19 5.25 4.66 -5.83
C VAL A 19 4.73 3.24 -5.94
N VAL A 20 5.29 2.47 -6.87
CA VAL A 20 4.99 1.05 -7.03
C VAL A 20 5.97 0.24 -6.18
N MET A 21 5.44 -0.66 -5.37
CA MET A 21 6.24 -1.61 -4.58
C MET A 21 6.62 -2.80 -5.45
N ASP A 22 7.85 -3.28 -5.23
CA ASP A 22 8.38 -4.46 -5.87
C ASP A 22 7.81 -5.75 -5.22
N ALA A 23 8.22 -6.91 -5.71
CA ALA A 23 7.71 -8.21 -5.29
C ALA A 23 7.91 -8.50 -3.80
N GLU A 24 8.94 -7.93 -3.17
CA GLU A 24 9.35 -8.25 -1.80
C GLU A 24 9.29 -7.04 -0.86
N LEU A 25 8.36 -7.06 0.10
CA LEU A 25 8.31 -6.15 1.26
C LEU A 25 8.78 -6.88 2.53
N THR A 26 10.05 -7.29 2.51
CA THR A 26 10.70 -8.03 3.62
C THR A 26 11.54 -7.10 4.50
N ILE A 27 12.05 -7.63 5.62
CA ILE A 27 12.89 -6.88 6.57
C ILE A 27 14.14 -6.26 5.93
N TYR A 28 14.69 -6.84 4.87
CA TYR A 28 15.90 -6.34 4.21
C TYR A 28 15.65 -5.02 3.45
N GLN A 29 14.49 -4.91 2.81
CA GLN A 29 14.10 -3.75 2.00
C GLN A 29 13.28 -2.73 2.80
N ALA A 30 12.74 -3.14 3.94
CA ALA A 30 11.85 -2.33 4.78
C ALA A 30 12.43 -0.95 5.13
N ALA A 31 13.68 -0.91 5.61
CA ALA A 31 14.30 0.33 6.08
C ALA A 31 14.59 1.33 4.94
N ASP A 32 15.14 0.84 3.83
CA ASP A 32 15.42 1.67 2.65
C ASP A 32 14.13 2.19 2.00
N THR A 33 13.17 1.28 1.82
CA THR A 33 11.86 1.60 1.26
C THR A 33 11.13 2.63 2.13
N HIS A 34 11.19 2.49 3.46
CA HIS A 34 10.63 3.47 4.39
C HIS A 34 11.26 4.86 4.22
N ALA A 35 12.60 4.94 4.20
CA ALA A 35 13.29 6.21 4.05
C ALA A 35 12.96 6.90 2.71
N ARG A 36 12.92 6.11 1.62
CA ARG A 36 12.56 6.59 0.28
C ARG A 36 11.12 7.13 0.24
N LEU A 37 10.18 6.39 0.83
CA LEU A 37 8.77 6.78 0.87
C LEU A 37 8.55 8.02 1.72
N LEU A 38 9.23 8.13 2.86
CA LEU A 38 9.15 9.31 3.72
C LEU A 38 9.68 10.56 3.01
N ALA A 39 10.80 10.45 2.29
CA ALA A 39 11.31 11.56 1.48
C ALA A 39 10.31 11.98 0.37
N THR A 40 9.67 11.01 -0.26
CA THR A 40 8.65 11.27 -1.30
C THR A 40 7.39 11.92 -0.71
N LEU A 41 6.97 11.45 0.46
CA LEU A 41 5.85 12.02 1.22
C LEU A 41 6.15 13.44 1.73
N ALA A 42 7.40 13.75 2.07
CA ALA A 42 7.79 15.09 2.48
C ALA A 42 7.72 16.07 1.30
N ASP A 43 8.09 15.62 0.10
CA ASP A 43 8.02 16.40 -1.14
C ASP A 43 6.58 16.59 -1.63
N SER A 44 5.68 15.65 -1.31
CA SER A 44 4.31 15.57 -1.84
C SER A 44 3.21 15.86 -0.80
N GLU A 45 2.04 16.31 -1.23
CA GLU A 45 0.86 16.44 -0.34
C GLU A 45 0.09 15.13 -0.19
N ALA A 46 0.14 14.30 -1.23
CA ALA A 46 -0.44 12.98 -1.27
C ALA A 46 0.55 11.95 -1.81
N LEU A 47 0.51 10.74 -1.24
CA LEU A 47 1.34 9.62 -1.66
C LEU A 47 0.45 8.37 -1.85
N GLU A 48 0.48 7.82 -3.05
CA GLU A 48 -0.18 6.58 -3.44
C GLU A 48 0.84 5.46 -3.53
N ILE A 49 0.65 4.41 -2.75
CA ILE A 49 1.50 3.22 -2.77
C ILE A 49 0.77 2.10 -3.48
N ASP A 50 1.30 1.70 -4.62
CA ASP A 50 0.79 0.57 -5.37
C ASP A 50 1.43 -0.73 -4.87
N LEU A 51 0.60 -1.61 -4.31
CA LEU A 51 0.98 -2.89 -3.73
C LEU A 51 0.69 -4.06 -4.69
N SER A 52 0.41 -3.79 -5.97
CA SER A 52 -0.06 -4.83 -6.91
C SER A 52 1.04 -5.77 -7.33
N GLY A 53 2.28 -5.27 -7.30
CA GLY A 53 3.48 -6.04 -7.55
C GLY A 53 3.95 -6.89 -6.38
N VAL A 54 3.41 -6.70 -5.16
CA VAL A 54 3.93 -7.37 -3.96
C VAL A 54 3.53 -8.84 -3.96
N GLU A 55 4.51 -9.72 -4.01
CA GLU A 55 4.33 -11.18 -3.94
C GLU A 55 4.59 -11.72 -2.52
N GLU A 56 5.39 -11.03 -1.71
CA GLU A 56 5.73 -11.41 -0.35
C GLU A 56 5.81 -10.19 0.58
N ILE A 57 5.19 -10.29 1.76
CA ILE A 57 5.21 -9.24 2.78
C ILE A 57 5.37 -9.86 4.17
N ASP A 58 6.31 -9.31 4.94
CA ASP A 58 6.55 -9.70 6.32
C ASP A 58 5.99 -8.67 7.32
N SER A 59 6.04 -9.03 8.61
CA SER A 59 5.74 -8.11 9.71
C SER A 59 6.54 -6.80 9.66
N ALA A 60 7.79 -6.84 9.16
CA ALA A 60 8.60 -5.65 8.94
C ALA A 60 8.04 -4.75 7.83
N GLY A 61 7.59 -5.32 6.71
CA GLY A 61 6.94 -4.56 5.63
C GLY A 61 5.64 -3.92 6.09
N VAL A 62 4.85 -4.62 6.90
CA VAL A 62 3.65 -4.06 7.54
C VAL A 62 3.99 -2.90 8.45
N GLN A 63 5.02 -3.04 9.30
CA GLN A 63 5.46 -1.96 10.19
C GLN A 63 5.88 -0.70 9.43
N VAL A 64 6.53 -0.86 8.26
CA VAL A 64 6.85 0.26 7.37
C VAL A 64 5.59 0.98 6.91
N LEU A 65 4.57 0.24 6.47
CA LEU A 65 3.30 0.83 6.02
C LEU A 65 2.59 1.58 7.16
N ILE A 66 2.58 1.00 8.38
CA ILE A 66 1.99 1.64 9.56
C ILE A 66 2.72 2.94 9.87
N HIS A 67 4.05 2.88 9.98
CA HIS A 67 4.87 4.04 10.33
C HIS A 67 4.66 5.17 9.32
N LEU A 68 4.60 4.82 8.03
CA LEU A 68 4.37 5.80 6.98
C LEU A 68 2.97 6.42 7.04
N LYS A 69 1.93 5.63 7.37
CA LYS A 69 0.57 6.14 7.58
C LYS A 69 0.52 7.07 8.78
N GLU A 70 1.20 6.73 9.88
CA GLU A 70 1.32 7.60 11.05
C GLU A 70 2.05 8.90 10.73
N SER A 71 3.21 8.84 10.06
CA SER A 71 3.95 10.03 9.62
C SER A 71 3.10 10.91 8.72
N ALA A 72 2.41 10.34 7.73
CA ALA A 72 1.49 11.09 6.88
C ALA A 72 0.38 11.76 7.69
N ARG A 73 -0.24 11.06 8.64
CA ARG A 73 -1.28 11.64 9.51
C ARG A 73 -0.72 12.75 10.40
N HIS A 74 0.48 12.57 10.93
CA HIS A 74 1.16 13.55 11.78
C HIS A 74 1.51 14.82 11.00
N GLU A 75 1.90 14.69 9.73
CA GLU A 75 2.20 15.80 8.83
C GLU A 75 0.97 16.32 8.04
N ALA A 76 -0.24 15.85 8.38
CA ALA A 76 -1.48 16.16 7.66
C ALA A 76 -1.43 15.91 6.14
N ARG A 77 -0.63 14.93 5.73
CA ARG A 77 -0.49 14.43 4.35
C ARG A 77 -1.46 13.28 4.09
N THR A 78 -1.78 13.06 2.82
CA THR A 78 -2.67 11.97 2.42
C THR A 78 -1.87 10.74 1.97
N LEU A 79 -1.98 9.61 2.69
CA LEU A 79 -1.43 8.33 2.25
C LEU A 79 -2.54 7.37 1.84
N ARG A 80 -2.46 6.86 0.61
CA ARG A 80 -3.38 5.86 0.05
C ARG A 80 -2.61 4.61 -0.37
N LEU A 81 -3.13 3.45 -0.01
CA LEU A 81 -2.63 2.16 -0.50
C LEU A 81 -3.56 1.70 -1.62
N VAL A 82 -3.02 1.38 -2.79
CA VAL A 82 -3.78 0.97 -3.97
C VAL A 82 -3.26 -0.34 -4.51
N GLY A 83 -4.13 -1.10 -5.19
CA GLY A 83 -3.73 -2.35 -5.84
C GLY A 83 -3.25 -3.42 -4.85
N HIS A 84 -3.89 -3.62 -3.71
CA HIS A 84 -3.47 -4.66 -2.76
C HIS A 84 -3.42 -6.04 -3.41
N SER A 85 -2.23 -6.66 -3.42
CA SER A 85 -2.08 -8.05 -3.84
C SER A 85 -2.65 -9.01 -2.80
N ARG A 86 -2.89 -10.27 -3.19
CA ARG A 86 -3.39 -11.31 -2.31
C ARG A 86 -2.60 -11.47 -0.99
N PRO A 87 -1.25 -11.63 -0.99
CA PRO A 87 -0.49 -11.78 0.24
C PRO A 87 -0.59 -10.54 1.16
N VAL A 88 -0.67 -9.35 0.57
CA VAL A 88 -0.88 -8.09 1.30
C VAL A 88 -2.23 -8.09 2.01
N ILE A 89 -3.30 -8.50 1.32
CA ILE A 89 -4.64 -8.63 1.91
C ILE A 89 -4.64 -9.64 3.06
N GLU A 90 -4.08 -10.84 2.84
CA GLU A 90 -4.05 -11.90 3.86
C GLU A 90 -3.31 -11.46 5.13
N VAL A 91 -2.17 -10.78 4.98
CA VAL A 91 -1.41 -10.26 6.11
C VAL A 91 -2.15 -9.12 6.81
N LEU A 92 -2.76 -8.19 6.08
CA LEU A 92 -3.57 -7.09 6.64
C LEU A 92 -4.78 -7.60 7.44
N GLU A 93 -5.45 -8.66 6.98
CA GLU A 93 -6.51 -9.36 7.70
C GLU A 93 -5.97 -10.01 8.98
N LEU A 94 -4.85 -10.74 8.87
CA LEU A 94 -4.25 -11.45 10.00
C LEU A 94 -3.90 -10.48 11.15
N VAL A 95 -3.36 -9.31 10.82
CA VAL A 95 -2.97 -8.27 11.79
C VAL A 95 -4.11 -7.30 12.13
N LYS A 96 -5.30 -7.45 11.51
CA LYS A 96 -6.49 -6.60 11.69
C LYS A 96 -6.25 -5.11 11.46
N LEU A 97 -5.36 -4.76 10.53
CA LEU A 97 -5.03 -3.36 10.19
C LEU A 97 -5.82 -2.82 9.00
N GLU A 98 -6.76 -3.60 8.47
CA GLU A 98 -7.70 -3.22 7.41
C GLU A 98 -8.34 -1.84 7.67
N SER A 99 -8.92 -1.69 8.87
CA SER A 99 -9.57 -0.45 9.31
C SER A 99 -8.59 0.69 9.60
N PHE A 100 -7.33 0.38 9.87
CA PHE A 100 -6.29 1.38 10.13
C PHE A 100 -5.86 2.10 8.85
N PHE A 101 -5.75 1.35 7.74
CA PHE A 101 -5.45 1.94 6.43
C PHE A 101 -6.67 2.63 5.80
N GLY A 102 -7.88 2.23 6.21
CA GLY A 102 -9.12 2.96 5.95
C GLY A 102 -9.68 2.79 4.53
N ASP A 103 -9.12 1.87 3.76
CA ASP A 103 -9.74 1.42 2.52
C ASP A 103 -10.78 0.36 2.85
N PRO A 104 -12.01 0.43 2.33
CA PRO A 104 -12.89 -0.72 2.34
C PRO A 104 -12.19 -1.80 1.52
N LEU A 105 -11.53 -2.74 2.20
CA LEU A 105 -11.12 -3.99 1.57
C LEU A 105 -12.40 -4.65 1.06
N VAL A 106 -12.69 -4.46 -0.23
CA VAL A 106 -13.73 -5.19 -0.93
C VAL A 106 -13.19 -6.60 -1.07
N LEU A 107 -13.38 -7.38 -0.01
CA LEU A 107 -13.25 -8.82 -0.06
C LEU A 107 -14.23 -9.28 -1.15
N PRO A 108 -13.79 -10.03 -2.17
CA PRO A 108 -14.72 -10.90 -2.87
C PRO A 108 -15.25 -11.83 -1.79
N ALA A 109 -16.51 -11.60 -1.39
CA ALA A 109 -17.15 -12.27 -0.28
C ALA A 109 -16.84 -13.77 -0.34
N SER A 110 -16.09 -14.26 0.66
CA SER A 110 -15.88 -15.70 0.85
C SER A 110 -17.26 -16.37 0.82
N ASP A 111 -17.45 -17.25 -0.16
CA ASP A 111 -18.69 -17.96 -0.40
C ASP A 111 -19.23 -18.58 0.90
N PRO A 112 -20.47 -18.27 1.33
CA PRO A 112 -21.06 -18.79 2.56
C PRO A 112 -21.49 -20.27 2.49
N THR A 113 -20.89 -21.10 1.62
CA THR A 113 -21.29 -22.50 1.46
C THR A 113 -20.56 -23.44 2.42
N ALA A 114 -20.55 -23.11 3.71
CA ALA A 114 -20.29 -24.10 4.75
C ALA A 114 -21.61 -24.78 5.14
N SER A 115 -21.95 -25.78 4.32
CA SER A 115 -22.67 -27.00 4.68
C SER A 115 -23.84 -26.91 5.66
N ARG A 116 -25.04 -26.89 5.07
CA ARG A 116 -26.30 -27.33 5.66
C ARG A 116 -26.20 -28.78 6.13
N GLY A 117 -25.92 -28.99 7.41
CA GLY A 117 -26.05 -30.28 8.11
C GLY A 117 -27.34 -30.33 8.91
N ASP A 118 -28.48 -30.47 8.22
CA ASP A 118 -29.74 -30.92 8.83
C ASP A 118 -29.85 -32.44 8.59
N GLY A 119 -29.94 -33.20 9.67
CA GLY A 119 -30.03 -34.66 9.62
C GLY A 119 -30.26 -35.20 11.02
N ARG A 120 -31.46 -34.96 11.55
CA ARG A 120 -32.03 -35.71 12.68
C ARG A 120 -32.50 -37.08 12.23
#